data_AF-C1EHN6-F1
#
_entry.id   AF-C1EHN6-F1
#
_cell.length_a   1.000
_cell.length_b   1.000
_cell.length_c   1.000
_cell.angle_alpha   90.00
_cell.angle_beta   90.00
_cell.angle_gamma   90.00
#
_symmetry.space_group_name_H-M   'P 1'
#
loop_
_entity.id
_entity.type
_entity.pdbx_description
1 polymer ?
#
loop_
_entity_poly.entity_id
_entity_poly.type
_entity_poly.pdbx_seq_one_letter_code
_entity_poly.pdbx_strand_id
1 'polypeptide(L)'
;MGGERGPEKPRGAGGALSPAARRQQRQRDRREKLAREKKAGASKEKASAAAGAGGAASKRPPAGGSARGEVKRARRESSSGSEDDVGDDSVDESGDDAEGPGAAGGDDDDAVERTGAYGSYGRTDGRMSVEDDEWATAPRTWAALAPYLSDYHDKKIWAPFYYDGAAGKRLRDAGFTRVVHKREDFFKRVNDRVFVKSVSAVVDNPPYTGKGMKERVLRALVAVDVPFCLLLPLGVLHTATVREILDPEHVQALIPRRCWVSKSGQREVPFKYLVWLCYKMRLPRDLVLMPDT
;
A
#
# COMPACT_ATOMS: atom_id res chain seq x y z
N MET A 1 -80.58 22.39 4.64
CA MET A 1 -79.71 21.24 4.33
C MET A 1 -78.28 21.74 4.27
N GLY A 2 -77.59 21.74 5.41
CA GLY A 2 -76.18 22.10 5.53
C GLY A 2 -75.34 20.82 5.60
N GLY A 3 -74.26 20.77 4.82
CA GLY A 3 -73.27 19.70 4.87
C GLY A 3 -71.89 20.32 5.03
N GLU A 4 -71.41 20.37 6.27
CA GLU A 4 -70.05 20.75 6.62
C GLU A 4 -69.05 19.69 6.12
N ARG A 5 -68.03 20.12 5.38
CA ARG A 5 -66.85 19.29 5.06
C ARG A 5 -65.82 19.50 6.15
N GLY A 6 -65.54 18.45 6.91
CA GLY A 6 -64.51 18.44 7.95
C GLY A 6 -63.08 18.52 7.37
N PRO A 7 -62.08 18.86 8.21
CA PRO A 7 -60.71 19.08 7.76
C PRO A 7 -60.00 17.76 7.44
N GLU A 8 -59.37 17.68 6.26
CA GLU A 8 -58.47 16.60 5.88
C GLU A 8 -57.24 16.55 6.79
N LYS A 9 -57.00 15.40 7.41
CA LYS A 9 -55.76 15.10 8.13
C LYS A 9 -54.61 14.94 7.14
N PRO A 10 -53.42 15.52 7.40
CA PRO A 10 -52.26 15.26 6.57
C PRO A 10 -51.79 13.81 6.76
N ARG A 11 -51.65 13.10 5.62
CA ARG A 11 -51.10 11.75 5.56
C ARG A 11 -49.64 11.79 6.01
N GLY A 12 -49.31 10.96 7.01
CA GLY A 12 -47.99 10.90 7.62
C GLY A 12 -46.87 10.63 6.60
N ALA A 13 -45.92 11.55 6.53
CA ALA A 13 -44.63 11.30 5.91
C ALA A 13 -43.89 10.26 6.75
N GLY A 14 -43.70 9.05 6.19
CA GLY A 14 -42.79 8.06 6.74
C GLY A 14 -41.39 8.66 6.76
N GLY A 15 -40.94 9.07 7.94
CA GLY A 15 -39.67 9.77 8.16
C GLY A 15 -38.48 8.87 7.89
N ALA A 16 -38.12 8.72 6.62
CA ALA A 16 -36.83 8.20 6.23
C ALA A 16 -35.76 9.16 6.77
N LEU A 17 -34.90 8.68 7.67
CA LEU A 17 -33.78 9.46 8.20
C LEU A 17 -33.00 10.08 7.05
N SER A 18 -32.69 11.37 7.15
CA SER A 18 -31.84 12.06 6.20
C SER A 18 -30.47 11.36 6.11
N PRO A 19 -29.74 11.46 4.98
CA PRO A 19 -28.42 10.86 4.86
C PRO A 19 -27.46 11.25 6.00
N ALA A 20 -27.55 12.49 6.51
CA ALA A 20 -26.79 12.94 7.67
C ALA A 20 -27.21 12.25 8.98
N ALA A 21 -28.52 12.08 9.21
CA ALA A 21 -29.03 11.37 10.39
C ALA A 21 -28.67 9.88 10.37
N ARG A 22 -28.68 9.23 9.19
CA ARG A 22 -28.20 7.85 9.02
C ARG A 22 -26.70 7.70 9.33
N ARG A 23 -25.90 8.70 8.98
CA ARG A 23 -24.45 8.74 9.29
C ARG A 23 -24.19 8.89 10.78
N GLN A 24 -24.90 9.80 11.46
CA GLN A 24 -24.78 9.97 12.91
C GLN A 24 -25.21 8.71 13.66
N GLN A 25 -26.28 8.05 13.22
CA GLN A 25 -26.72 6.79 13.80
C GLN A 25 -25.65 5.69 13.64
N ARG A 26 -25.08 5.51 12.44
CA ARG A 26 -24.00 4.53 12.20
C ARG A 26 -22.76 4.79 13.06
N GLN A 27 -22.38 6.06 13.25
CA GLN A 27 -21.25 6.42 14.11
C GLN A 27 -21.53 6.11 15.59
N ARG A 28 -22.76 6.35 16.05
CA ARG A 28 -23.21 6.00 17.41
C ARG A 28 -23.21 4.49 17.63
N ASP A 29 -23.79 3.74 16.71
CA ASP A 29 -23.84 2.26 16.78
C ASP A 29 -22.42 1.65 16.80
N ARG A 30 -21.49 2.21 16.01
CA ARG A 30 -20.08 1.78 16.02
C ARG A 30 -19.39 2.05 17.35
N ARG A 31 -19.62 3.23 17.96
CA ARG A 31 -19.08 3.56 19.30
C ARG A 31 -19.65 2.65 20.38
N GLU A 32 -20.94 2.36 20.34
CA GLU A 32 -21.60 1.46 21.29
C GLU A 32 -21.11 0.02 21.14
N LYS A 33 -20.90 -0.47 19.91
CA LYS A 33 -20.32 -1.78 19.64
C LYS A 33 -18.89 -1.90 20.20
N LEU A 34 -18.02 -0.92 19.91
CA LEU A 34 -16.65 -0.90 20.44
C LEU A 34 -16.62 -0.82 21.98
N ALA A 35 -17.54 -0.08 22.59
CA ALA A 35 -17.67 -0.01 24.04
C ALA A 35 -18.10 -1.36 24.66
N ARG A 36 -19.02 -2.09 23.99
CA ARG A 36 -19.44 -3.44 24.42
C ARG A 36 -18.31 -4.45 24.29
N GLU A 37 -17.58 -4.44 23.18
CA GLU A 37 -16.42 -5.32 22.97
C GLU A 37 -15.31 -5.07 23.99
N LYS A 38 -15.02 -3.79 24.30
CA LYS A 38 -14.03 -3.43 25.33
C LYS A 38 -14.47 -3.87 26.73
N LYS A 39 -15.75 -3.73 27.08
CA LYS A 39 -16.30 -4.25 28.34
C LYS A 39 -16.24 -5.78 28.40
N ALA A 40 -16.60 -6.47 27.32
CA ALA A 40 -16.52 -7.93 27.25
C ALA A 40 -15.09 -8.47 27.36
N GLY A 41 -14.11 -7.78 26.75
CA GLY A 41 -12.68 -8.09 26.90
C GLY A 41 -12.19 -7.93 28.34
N ALA A 42 -12.52 -6.80 28.98
CA ALA A 42 -12.14 -6.54 30.38
C ALA A 42 -12.79 -7.54 31.37
N SER A 43 -14.02 -8.00 31.10
CA SER A 43 -14.69 -9.03 31.90
C SER A 43 -14.02 -10.40 31.76
N LYS A 44 -13.58 -10.77 30.54
CA LYS A 44 -12.84 -12.03 30.31
C LYS A 44 -11.47 -12.01 30.98
N GLU A 45 -10.77 -10.88 30.96
CA GLU A 45 -9.46 -10.71 31.57
C GLU A 45 -9.53 -10.77 33.12
N LYS A 46 -10.61 -10.22 33.72
CA LYS A 46 -10.89 -10.38 35.15
C LYS A 46 -11.29 -11.81 35.54
N ALA A 47 -12.00 -12.53 34.67
CA ALA A 47 -12.35 -13.93 34.91
C ALA A 47 -11.12 -14.86 34.84
N SER A 48 -10.17 -14.59 33.93
CA SER A 48 -8.90 -15.34 33.88
C SER A 48 -7.96 -15.04 35.04
N ALA A 49 -7.99 -13.81 35.58
CA ALA A 49 -7.19 -13.44 36.76
C ALA A 49 -7.72 -14.08 38.06
N ALA A 50 -9.04 -14.31 38.16
CA ALA A 50 -9.65 -14.95 39.33
C ALA A 50 -9.45 -16.49 39.36
N ALA A 51 -9.18 -17.12 38.23
CA ALA A 51 -8.96 -18.56 38.13
C ALA A 51 -7.50 -19.00 38.39
N GLY A 52 -6.55 -18.06 38.51
CA GLY A 52 -5.11 -18.34 38.67
C GLY A 52 -4.59 -18.43 40.12
N ALA A 53 -5.44 -18.23 41.13
CA ALA A 53 -5.05 -18.23 42.53
C ALA A 53 -5.44 -19.53 43.24
N GLY A 54 -4.74 -20.63 42.95
CA GLY A 54 -4.84 -21.87 43.73
C GLY A 54 -4.02 -23.01 43.15
N GLY A 55 -2.92 -23.39 43.82
CA GLY A 55 -2.21 -24.64 43.52
C GLY A 55 -0.70 -24.56 43.68
N ALA A 56 -0.17 -25.30 44.65
CA ALA A 56 1.18 -25.22 45.18
C ALA A 56 2.26 -26.01 44.41
N ALA A 57 3.50 -25.75 44.85
CA ALA A 57 4.59 -26.71 45.10
C ALA A 57 5.55 -27.09 43.95
N SER A 58 6.73 -26.49 44.03
CA SER A 58 8.06 -27.10 44.16
C SER A 58 8.35 -28.41 43.41
N LYS A 59 9.27 -28.34 42.44
CA LYS A 59 10.41 -29.27 42.26
C LYS A 59 11.40 -28.72 41.21
N ARG A 60 12.62 -28.43 41.67
CA ARG A 60 13.89 -28.37 40.87
C ARG A 60 14.13 -29.75 40.23
N PRO A 61 14.89 -29.91 39.11
CA PRO A 61 16.31 -29.51 38.96
C PRO A 61 16.70 -29.20 37.48
N PRO A 62 17.97 -29.36 37.02
CA PRO A 62 19.19 -28.64 37.41
C PRO A 62 19.75 -27.77 36.26
N ALA A 63 20.80 -27.02 36.63
CA ALA A 63 21.58 -26.14 35.77
C ALA A 63 22.35 -26.89 34.66
N GLY A 64 22.34 -26.30 33.46
CA GLY A 64 23.25 -26.61 32.36
C GLY A 64 23.67 -25.31 31.70
N GLY A 65 24.79 -24.74 32.15
CA GLY A 65 25.41 -23.59 31.52
C GLY A 65 26.11 -24.01 30.23
N SER A 66 25.71 -23.45 29.10
CA SER A 66 26.47 -23.52 27.85
C SER A 66 27.25 -22.23 27.69
N ALA A 67 28.57 -22.34 27.82
CA ALA A 67 29.53 -21.28 27.55
C ALA A 67 30.29 -21.62 26.26
N ARG A 68 30.39 -20.61 25.40
CA ARG A 68 31.45 -20.30 24.43
C ARG A 68 31.72 -21.29 23.28
N GLY A 69 31.76 -20.71 22.08
CA GLY A 69 32.37 -21.29 20.89
C GLY A 69 32.47 -20.25 19.78
N GLU A 70 33.49 -19.39 19.87
CA GLU A 70 33.99 -18.59 18.74
C GLU A 70 34.34 -19.49 17.55
N VAL A 71 33.96 -19.10 16.33
CA VAL A 71 34.60 -19.60 15.12
C VAL A 71 35.06 -18.43 14.26
N LYS A 72 36.38 -18.36 14.13
CA LYS A 72 37.19 -17.48 13.29
C LYS A 72 36.74 -17.53 11.83
N ARG A 73 36.54 -16.33 11.25
CA ARG A 73 36.62 -16.10 9.80
C ARG A 73 38.09 -15.91 9.43
N ALA A 74 38.61 -16.78 8.57
CA ALA A 74 39.89 -16.57 7.89
C ALA A 74 39.63 -16.39 6.39
N ARG A 75 40.24 -15.32 5.88
CA ARG A 75 40.31 -14.82 4.50
C ARG A 75 41.23 -15.70 3.64
N ARG A 76 40.90 -15.89 2.37
CA ARG A 76 41.91 -16.06 1.30
C ARG A 76 41.36 -15.57 -0.04
N GLU A 77 42.25 -14.93 -0.77
CA GLU A 77 42.04 -14.13 -1.97
C GLU A 77 42.34 -14.91 -3.26
N SER A 78 41.76 -14.37 -4.34
CA SER A 78 42.36 -14.09 -5.66
C SER A 78 42.57 -15.15 -6.73
N SER A 79 42.50 -14.60 -7.96
CA SER A 79 42.90 -15.06 -9.29
C SER A 79 41.80 -15.79 -10.07
N SER A 80 41.63 -15.66 -11.38
CA SER A 80 42.08 -14.75 -12.47
C SER A 80 41.54 -15.41 -13.76
N GLY A 81 41.11 -14.67 -14.78
CA GLY A 81 40.88 -15.29 -16.10
C GLY A 81 39.77 -14.66 -16.94
N SER A 82 40.19 -13.88 -17.93
CA SER A 82 39.55 -13.54 -19.21
C SER A 82 39.21 -14.81 -20.03
N GLU A 83 38.40 -14.86 -21.10
CA GLU A 83 38.25 -14.03 -22.31
C GLU A 83 36.86 -14.29 -22.95
N ASP A 84 36.40 -13.30 -23.74
CA ASP A 84 35.62 -13.29 -24.99
C ASP A 84 34.77 -14.50 -25.44
N ASP A 85 33.52 -14.23 -25.87
CA ASP A 85 32.99 -14.79 -27.12
C ASP A 85 31.85 -13.93 -27.70
N VAL A 86 31.77 -13.93 -29.04
CA VAL A 86 31.02 -13.04 -29.93
C VAL A 86 29.90 -13.82 -30.63
N GLY A 87 28.78 -13.15 -30.95
CA GLY A 87 27.81 -13.59 -31.95
C GLY A 87 26.46 -13.98 -31.35
N ASP A 88 25.32 -13.87 -32.04
CA ASP A 88 24.98 -13.41 -33.37
C ASP A 88 23.45 -13.26 -33.40
N ASP A 89 22.96 -12.50 -34.37
CA ASP A 89 21.58 -12.26 -34.76
C ASP A 89 20.70 -13.52 -34.85
N SER A 90 19.40 -13.37 -34.56
CA SER A 90 18.37 -13.84 -35.51
C SER A 90 16.96 -13.41 -35.08
N VAL A 91 16.42 -12.55 -35.92
CA VAL A 91 15.00 -12.21 -36.13
C VAL A 91 14.28 -13.46 -36.66
N ASP A 92 13.05 -13.74 -36.23
CA ASP A 92 12.14 -14.60 -37.00
C ASP A 92 10.70 -14.12 -36.88
N GLU A 93 10.23 -13.50 -37.96
CA GLU A 93 8.83 -13.32 -38.33
C GLU A 93 8.49 -14.38 -39.39
N SER A 94 7.44 -15.16 -39.15
CA SER A 94 6.64 -15.86 -40.16
C SER A 94 5.41 -16.44 -39.44
N GLY A 95 4.16 -16.40 -39.93
CA GLY A 95 3.65 -16.22 -41.28
C GLY A 95 2.80 -17.45 -41.65
N ASP A 96 1.50 -17.22 -41.88
CA ASP A 96 0.55 -17.99 -42.71
C ASP A 96 -0.52 -18.93 -42.09
N ASP A 97 -1.74 -18.63 -42.55
CA ASP A 97 -3.05 -19.25 -42.41
C ASP A 97 -3.24 -20.51 -43.30
N ALA A 98 -4.14 -21.44 -42.91
CA ALA A 98 -5.17 -22.06 -43.78
C ALA A 98 -6.01 -23.19 -43.10
N GLU A 99 -7.32 -22.91 -42.97
CA GLU A 99 -8.57 -23.70 -43.15
C GLU A 99 -8.77 -25.18 -42.70
N GLY A 100 -9.95 -25.44 -42.07
CA GLY A 100 -10.44 -26.70 -41.44
C GLY A 100 -11.12 -27.74 -42.37
N PRO A 101 -12.23 -28.46 -42.01
CA PRO A 101 -12.99 -28.55 -40.75
C PRO A 101 -13.26 -30.01 -40.25
N GLY A 102 -13.82 -30.19 -39.04
CA GLY A 102 -14.36 -31.49 -38.58
C GLY A 102 -14.98 -31.44 -37.17
N ALA A 103 -16.30 -31.58 -37.07
CA ALA A 103 -17.09 -31.48 -35.85
C ALA A 103 -17.22 -32.81 -35.09
N ALA A 104 -17.11 -32.79 -33.76
CA ALA A 104 -17.87 -33.63 -32.80
C ALA A 104 -17.57 -33.16 -31.37
N GLY A 105 -18.60 -33.00 -30.54
CA GLY A 105 -18.56 -32.21 -29.30
C GLY A 105 -18.12 -32.91 -28.01
N GLY A 106 -18.11 -32.10 -26.95
CA GLY A 106 -17.95 -32.46 -25.54
C GLY A 106 -17.71 -31.19 -24.72
N ASP A 107 -18.53 -30.95 -23.70
CA ASP A 107 -18.41 -29.83 -22.77
C ASP A 107 -17.02 -29.79 -22.11
N ASP A 108 -16.24 -28.74 -22.37
CA ASP A 108 -15.11 -28.32 -21.54
C ASP A 108 -15.00 -26.79 -21.66
N ASP A 109 -15.04 -26.10 -20.52
CA ASP A 109 -14.80 -24.66 -20.41
C ASP A 109 -13.44 -24.31 -21.05
N ASP A 110 -13.48 -23.72 -22.25
CA ASP A 110 -12.29 -23.28 -22.99
C ASP A 110 -11.46 -22.30 -22.15
N ALA A 111 -10.39 -22.82 -21.56
CA ALA A 111 -9.33 -22.05 -20.98
C ALA A 111 -8.61 -21.28 -22.10
N VAL A 112 -9.06 -20.06 -22.37
CA VAL A 112 -8.46 -19.15 -23.36
C VAL A 112 -6.98 -18.97 -23.01
N GLU A 113 -6.11 -19.44 -23.90
CA GLU A 113 -4.66 -19.32 -23.75
C GLU A 113 -4.27 -17.84 -23.71
N ARG A 114 -3.57 -17.42 -22.64
CA ARG A 114 -3.13 -16.03 -22.46
C ARG A 114 -1.95 -15.72 -23.38
N THR A 115 -2.21 -15.53 -24.67
CA THR A 115 -1.23 -15.00 -25.62
C THR A 115 -1.26 -13.46 -25.57
N GLY A 116 -0.60 -12.90 -24.56
CA GLY A 116 -0.44 -11.46 -24.46
C GLY A 116 0.29 -11.06 -23.19
N ALA A 117 0.98 -9.91 -23.25
CA ALA A 117 1.83 -9.32 -22.21
C ALA A 117 1.10 -8.90 -20.91
N TYR A 118 0.11 -9.67 -20.46
CA TYR A 118 -0.41 -9.66 -19.11
C TYR A 118 0.63 -10.32 -18.21
N GLY A 119 1.56 -9.50 -17.72
CA GLY A 119 2.42 -9.85 -16.60
C GLY A 119 1.58 -10.49 -15.49
N SER A 120 2.14 -11.55 -14.90
CA SER A 120 1.61 -12.39 -13.83
C SER A 120 1.11 -11.59 -12.61
N TYR A 121 -0.04 -10.94 -12.72
CA TYR A 121 -0.86 -10.55 -11.58
C TYR A 121 -2.01 -11.55 -11.49
N GLY A 122 -1.99 -12.39 -10.46
CA GLY A 122 -3.03 -13.38 -10.19
C GLY A 122 -2.68 -14.82 -10.57
N ARG A 123 -1.40 -15.20 -10.63
CA ARG A 123 -1.05 -16.63 -10.59
C ARG A 123 -1.53 -17.23 -9.26
N THR A 124 -2.34 -18.28 -9.36
CA THR A 124 -2.86 -19.08 -8.24
C THR A 124 -1.93 -20.23 -7.84
N ASP A 125 -0.74 -20.32 -8.47
CA ASP A 125 0.28 -21.34 -8.23
C ASP A 125 1.08 -21.15 -6.92
N GLY A 126 0.67 -20.20 -6.07
CA GLY A 126 1.29 -19.95 -4.77
C GLY A 126 2.67 -19.30 -4.85
N ARG A 127 3.21 -19.01 -6.03
CA ARG A 127 4.40 -18.15 -6.18
C ARG A 127 3.95 -16.69 -6.19
N MET A 128 3.70 -16.16 -4.99
CA MET A 128 3.74 -14.72 -4.76
C MET A 128 5.08 -14.20 -5.30
N SER A 129 5.10 -13.02 -5.92
CA SER A 129 6.32 -12.33 -6.35
C SER A 129 7.27 -12.15 -5.16
N VAL A 130 8.09 -13.16 -4.91
CA VAL A 130 9.22 -13.13 -3.99
C VAL A 130 10.40 -12.81 -4.90
N GLU A 131 10.65 -11.54 -5.20
CA GLU A 131 11.94 -11.07 -5.74
C GLU A 131 11.93 -9.53 -5.88
N ASP A 132 12.57 -8.87 -4.90
CA ASP A 132 13.02 -7.48 -4.88
C ASP A 132 12.02 -6.35 -5.23
N ASP A 133 11.40 -5.80 -4.20
CA ASP A 133 10.84 -4.42 -4.19
C ASP A 133 11.92 -3.33 -4.13
N GLU A 134 13.16 -3.69 -4.42
CA GLU A 134 14.32 -2.82 -4.44
C GLU A 134 14.34 -2.00 -5.73
N TRP A 135 13.38 -1.09 -5.87
CA TRP A 135 13.24 -0.21 -7.02
C TRP A 135 13.24 1.26 -6.60
N ALA A 136 14.17 2.03 -7.14
CA ALA A 136 14.17 3.48 -7.02
C ALA A 136 13.19 4.08 -8.02
N THR A 137 12.40 5.05 -7.58
CA THR A 137 11.60 5.89 -8.47
C THR A 137 12.50 6.82 -9.27
N ALA A 138 12.43 6.74 -10.59
CA ALA A 138 13.26 7.53 -11.51
C ALA A 138 12.97 9.04 -11.43
N PRO A 139 13.95 9.91 -11.76
CA PRO A 139 13.76 11.36 -11.80
C PRO A 139 12.55 11.81 -12.62
N ARG A 140 12.31 11.24 -13.80
CA ARG A 140 11.16 11.61 -14.64
C ARG A 140 9.81 11.26 -14.02
N THR A 141 9.73 10.20 -13.22
CA THR A 141 8.50 9.85 -12.50
C THR A 141 8.21 10.88 -11.41
N TRP A 142 9.24 11.38 -10.72
CA TRP A 142 9.10 12.48 -9.76
C TRP A 142 8.72 13.78 -10.46
N ALA A 143 9.34 14.09 -11.59
CA ALA A 143 9.02 15.28 -12.40
C ALA A 143 7.58 15.25 -12.91
N ALA A 144 7.07 14.08 -13.31
CA ALA A 144 5.68 13.90 -13.72
C ALA A 144 4.68 14.10 -12.57
N LEU A 145 5.04 13.70 -11.34
CA LEU A 145 4.22 13.91 -10.15
C LEU A 145 4.19 15.39 -9.71
N ALA A 146 5.33 16.08 -9.81
CA ALA A 146 5.54 17.38 -9.16
C ALA A 146 4.49 18.46 -9.48
N PRO A 147 3.98 18.63 -10.72
CA PRO A 147 2.95 19.63 -11.02
C PRO A 147 1.65 19.43 -10.22
N TYR A 148 1.29 18.18 -9.91
CA TYR A 148 0.09 17.85 -9.14
C TYR A 148 0.24 18.17 -7.65
N LEU A 149 1.47 18.34 -7.17
CA LEU A 149 1.81 18.62 -5.79
C LEU A 149 2.48 20.01 -5.64
N SER A 150 2.19 20.95 -6.55
CA SER A 150 2.74 22.30 -6.55
C SER A 150 2.52 23.04 -5.21
N ASP A 151 1.35 22.87 -4.58
CA ASP A 151 1.06 23.41 -3.24
C ASP A 151 1.98 22.88 -2.12
N TYR A 152 2.79 21.87 -2.40
CA TYR A 152 3.75 21.26 -1.47
C TYR A 152 5.21 21.57 -1.80
N HIS A 153 5.51 22.29 -2.88
CA HIS A 153 6.90 22.59 -3.30
C HIS A 153 7.68 23.32 -2.20
N ASP A 154 7.07 24.32 -1.55
CA ASP A 154 7.69 25.08 -0.46
C ASP A 154 7.42 24.53 0.94
N LYS A 155 6.66 23.44 1.01
CA LYS A 155 6.31 22.79 2.28
C LYS A 155 7.35 21.75 2.66
N LYS A 156 7.50 21.52 3.96
CA LYS A 156 8.40 20.48 4.46
C LYS A 156 7.76 19.12 4.23
N ILE A 157 8.23 18.38 3.23
CA ILE A 157 7.78 17.01 2.95
C ILE A 157 8.77 15.97 3.48
N TRP A 158 8.28 14.77 3.74
CA TRP A 158 9.07 13.65 4.22
C TRP A 158 9.02 12.47 3.24
N ALA A 159 10.20 12.01 2.83
CA ALA A 159 10.40 10.78 2.06
C ALA A 159 11.13 9.76 2.97
N PRO A 160 10.40 8.93 3.75
CA PRO A 160 10.99 8.02 4.73
C PRO A 160 11.71 6.79 4.19
N PHE A 161 11.45 6.35 2.96
CA PHE A 161 11.88 5.04 2.47
C PHE A 161 13.22 5.18 1.75
N TYR A 162 14.29 4.83 2.47
CA TYR A 162 15.65 5.20 2.08
C TYR A 162 16.14 4.56 0.79
N TYR A 163 15.99 3.23 0.63
CA TYR A 163 16.55 2.45 -0.49
C TYR A 163 17.97 2.91 -0.91
N ASP A 164 18.10 3.60 -2.05
CA ASP A 164 19.35 4.11 -2.63
C ASP A 164 19.81 5.47 -2.09
N GLY A 165 19.01 6.11 -1.23
CA GLY A 165 19.26 7.41 -0.62
C GLY A 165 19.09 8.61 -1.56
N ALA A 166 18.72 8.39 -2.82
CA ALA A 166 18.69 9.44 -3.85
C ALA A 166 17.30 10.03 -4.08
N ALA A 167 16.22 9.43 -3.54
CA ALA A 167 14.86 9.95 -3.67
C ALA A 167 14.74 11.42 -3.19
N GLY A 168 15.41 11.76 -2.09
CA GLY A 168 15.46 13.13 -1.60
C GLY A 168 16.06 14.14 -2.58
N LYS A 169 17.10 13.74 -3.33
CA LYS A 169 17.69 14.59 -4.39
C LYS A 169 16.74 14.71 -5.56
N ARG A 170 16.15 13.59 -6.02
CA ARG A 170 15.22 13.57 -7.17
C ARG A 170 13.98 14.43 -6.91
N LEU A 171 13.44 14.40 -5.68
CA LEU A 171 12.36 15.30 -5.27
C LEU A 171 12.79 16.78 -5.31
N ARG A 172 13.98 17.11 -4.82
CA ARG A 172 14.50 18.50 -4.93
C ARG A 172 14.65 18.94 -6.37
N ASP A 173 15.22 18.08 -7.22
CA ASP A 173 15.37 18.35 -8.65
C ASP A 173 14.00 18.53 -9.35
N ALA A 174 12.94 17.90 -8.83
CA ALA A 174 11.57 18.04 -9.33
C ALA A 174 10.82 19.28 -8.80
N GLY A 175 11.43 20.10 -7.93
CA GLY A 175 10.87 21.37 -7.44
C GLY A 175 10.54 21.43 -5.95
N PHE A 176 10.68 20.34 -5.20
CA PHE A 176 10.40 20.35 -3.74
C PHE A 176 11.58 20.95 -2.97
N THR A 177 11.44 22.13 -2.38
CA THR A 177 12.55 22.87 -1.77
C THR A 177 12.92 22.36 -0.37
N ARG A 178 11.98 21.73 0.35
CA ARG A 178 12.17 21.29 1.75
C ARG A 178 11.90 19.80 1.95
N VAL A 179 12.81 18.97 1.45
CA VAL A 179 12.69 17.50 1.53
C VAL A 179 13.49 16.93 2.70
N VAL A 180 12.82 16.20 3.60
CA VAL A 180 13.47 15.34 4.59
C VAL A 180 13.59 13.93 4.02
N HIS A 181 14.82 13.48 3.78
CA HIS A 181 15.12 12.11 3.36
C HIS A 181 16.42 11.68 4.04
N LYS A 182 16.31 10.77 5.00
CA LYS A 182 17.42 10.30 5.85
C LYS A 182 17.30 8.80 6.05
N ARG A 183 18.43 8.14 6.28
CA ARG A 183 18.50 6.71 6.61
C ARG A 183 18.04 6.48 8.06
N GLU A 184 16.72 6.55 8.26
CA GLU A 184 16.07 6.39 9.56
C GLU A 184 15.02 5.27 9.46
N ASP A 185 14.76 4.59 10.58
CA ASP A 185 13.66 3.61 10.65
C ASP A 185 12.31 4.36 10.63
N PHE A 186 11.48 4.08 9.62
CA PHE A 186 10.17 4.70 9.47
C PHE A 186 9.28 4.52 10.70
N PHE A 187 9.19 3.31 11.26
CA PHE A 187 8.30 3.01 12.39
C PHE A 187 8.77 3.65 13.69
N LYS A 188 10.07 3.90 13.85
CA LYS A 188 10.58 4.74 14.95
C LYS A 188 10.27 6.20 14.69
N ARG A 189 10.54 6.69 13.47
CA ARG A 189 10.46 8.11 13.13
C ARG A 189 9.03 8.64 13.09
N VAL A 190 8.08 7.85 12.60
CA VAL A 190 6.65 8.20 12.58
C VAL A 190 6.07 8.37 13.99
N ASN A 191 6.68 7.77 15.02
CA ASN A 191 6.26 7.92 16.41
C ASN A 191 6.83 9.17 17.10
N ASP A 192 7.79 9.87 16.47
CA ASP A 192 8.24 11.18 16.94
C ASP A 192 7.19 12.25 16.59
N ARG A 193 6.33 12.56 17.56
CA ARG A 193 5.25 13.54 17.39
C ARG A 193 5.74 14.95 17.07
N VAL A 194 6.92 15.35 17.55
CA VAL A 194 7.48 16.67 17.29
C VAL A 194 7.91 16.74 15.83
N PHE A 195 8.61 15.72 15.36
CA PHE A 195 9.00 15.62 13.97
C PHE A 195 7.78 15.54 13.03
N VAL A 196 6.83 14.66 13.32
CA VAL A 196 5.65 14.46 12.49
C VAL A 196 4.82 15.74 12.36
N LYS A 197 4.60 16.47 13.46
CA LYS A 197 3.92 17.78 13.41
C LYS A 197 4.66 18.83 12.60
N SER A 198 5.96 18.65 12.37
CA SER A 198 6.78 19.59 11.59
C SER A 198 6.67 19.40 10.08
N VAL A 199 6.15 18.27 9.60
CA VAL A 199 6.05 17.96 8.17
C VAL A 199 4.62 18.19 7.67
N SER A 200 4.49 18.62 6.42
CA SER A 200 3.19 18.90 5.80
C SER A 200 2.61 17.68 5.08
N ALA A 201 3.46 16.78 4.60
CA ALA A 201 3.04 15.51 3.99
C ALA A 201 4.19 14.50 3.93
N VAL A 202 3.83 13.24 3.75
CA VAL A 202 4.73 12.18 3.28
C VAL A 202 4.57 11.99 1.78
N VAL A 203 5.65 12.04 1.01
CA VAL A 203 5.64 11.83 -0.44
C VAL A 203 6.76 10.86 -0.78
N ASP A 204 6.42 9.63 -1.15
CA ASP A 204 7.45 8.60 -1.35
C ASP A 204 6.98 7.33 -2.11
N ASN A 205 7.91 6.43 -2.41
CA ASN A 205 7.67 5.07 -2.91
C ASN A 205 7.96 4.03 -1.80
N PRO A 206 6.94 3.58 -1.04
CA PRO A 206 7.13 2.62 0.05
C PRO A 206 7.46 1.20 -0.43
N PRO A 207 8.14 0.39 0.40
CA PRO A 207 8.17 -1.05 0.20
C PRO A 207 6.76 -1.64 0.41
N TYR A 208 6.33 -2.53 -0.48
CA TYR A 208 5.00 -3.17 -0.41
C TYR A 208 5.07 -4.70 -0.30
N THR A 209 6.24 -5.29 -0.54
CA THR A 209 6.57 -6.71 -0.44
C THR A 209 6.80 -7.07 1.03
N GLY A 210 6.24 -8.22 1.41
CA GLY A 210 6.12 -8.64 2.80
C GLY A 210 4.70 -8.58 3.32
N LYS A 211 4.33 -9.59 4.11
CA LYS A 211 2.97 -9.75 4.65
C LYS A 211 2.58 -8.52 5.50
N GLY A 212 1.63 -7.74 5.00
CA GLY A 212 1.05 -6.58 5.71
C GLY A 212 1.91 -5.31 5.74
N MET A 213 3.03 -5.22 5.02
CA MET A 213 3.92 -4.03 5.08
C MET A 213 3.18 -2.73 4.70
N LYS A 214 2.52 -2.73 3.54
CA LYS A 214 1.68 -1.61 3.07
C LYS A 214 0.63 -1.18 4.11
N GLU A 215 -0.01 -2.14 4.77
CA GLU A 215 -1.08 -1.88 5.73
C GLU A 215 -0.51 -1.25 7.00
N ARG A 216 0.66 -1.71 7.46
CA ARG A 216 1.36 -1.13 8.61
C ARG A 216 1.79 0.30 8.34
N VAL A 217 2.32 0.58 7.15
CA VAL A 217 2.68 1.95 6.74
C VAL A 217 1.45 2.86 6.74
N LEU A 218 0.36 2.44 6.07
CA LEU A 218 -0.87 3.24 5.99
C LEU A 218 -1.48 3.49 7.37
N ARG A 219 -1.58 2.46 8.22
CA ARG A 219 -2.09 2.61 9.60
C ARG A 219 -1.22 3.56 10.43
N ALA A 220 0.10 3.49 10.30
CA ALA A 220 1.00 4.38 11.02
C ALA A 220 0.79 5.85 10.62
N LEU A 221 0.71 6.14 9.31
CA LEU A 221 0.48 7.49 8.80
C LEU A 221 -0.90 8.04 9.20
N VAL A 222 -1.95 7.21 9.12
CA VAL A 222 -3.30 7.58 9.56
C VAL A 222 -3.36 7.85 11.07
N ALA A 223 -2.69 7.02 11.88
CA ALA A 223 -2.71 7.16 13.33
C ALA A 223 -2.08 8.48 13.82
N VAL A 224 -1.13 9.03 13.06
CA VAL A 224 -0.48 10.31 13.37
C VAL A 224 -1.05 11.49 12.57
N ASP A 225 -2.08 11.24 11.78
CA ASP A 225 -2.82 12.22 10.99
C ASP A 225 -1.97 13.06 10.02
N VAL A 226 -1.04 12.40 9.32
CA VAL A 226 -0.18 13.05 8.31
C VAL A 226 -0.74 12.82 6.91
N PRO A 227 -0.96 13.87 6.10
CA PRO A 227 -1.29 13.73 4.69
C PRO A 227 -0.18 12.98 3.94
N PHE A 228 -0.55 12.17 2.95
CA PHE A 228 0.46 11.43 2.19
C PHE A 228 0.11 11.24 0.72
N CYS A 229 1.14 11.00 -0.08
CA CYS A 229 1.11 10.60 -1.48
C CYS A 229 2.13 9.48 -1.68
N LEU A 230 1.66 8.23 -1.79
CA LEU A 230 2.51 7.04 -1.85
C LEU A 230 2.34 6.31 -3.19
N LEU A 231 3.46 5.93 -3.82
CA LEU A 231 3.43 5.09 -5.02
C LEU A 231 3.16 3.63 -4.63
N LEU A 232 2.05 3.06 -5.12
CA LEU A 232 1.62 1.71 -4.76
C LEU A 232 1.08 0.97 -6.00
N PRO A 233 1.00 -0.38 -5.98
CA PRO A 233 0.26 -1.13 -6.99
C PRO A 233 -1.19 -0.66 -7.09
N LEU A 234 -1.71 -0.45 -8.31
CA LEU A 234 -3.05 0.06 -8.57
C LEU A 234 -4.15 -0.76 -7.87
N GLY A 235 -3.93 -2.07 -7.75
CA GLY A 235 -4.84 -2.99 -7.05
C GLY A 235 -5.14 -2.62 -5.60
N VAL A 236 -4.32 -1.80 -4.93
CA VAL A 236 -4.58 -1.33 -3.55
C VAL A 236 -5.94 -0.62 -3.43
N LEU A 237 -6.40 0.06 -4.47
CA LEU A 237 -7.70 0.75 -4.50
C LEU A 237 -8.90 -0.19 -4.35
N HIS A 238 -8.73 -1.47 -4.72
CA HIS A 238 -9.78 -2.48 -4.65
C HIS A 238 -9.78 -3.26 -3.33
N THR A 239 -8.72 -3.15 -2.53
CA THR A 239 -8.57 -3.94 -1.31
C THR A 239 -9.51 -3.48 -0.20
N ALA A 240 -10.11 -4.44 0.51
CA ALA A 240 -10.91 -4.16 1.71
C ALA A 240 -10.08 -3.40 2.75
N THR A 241 -8.80 -3.76 2.92
CA THR A 241 -7.92 -3.13 3.90
C THR A 241 -7.78 -1.61 3.72
N VAL A 242 -7.61 -1.12 2.49
CA VAL A 242 -7.51 0.33 2.25
C VAL A 242 -8.81 1.03 2.64
N ARG A 243 -9.98 0.42 2.35
CA ARG A 243 -11.30 0.95 2.72
C ARG A 243 -11.57 0.91 4.23
N GLU A 244 -10.91 0.02 4.96
CA GLU A 244 -10.97 -0.04 6.42
C GLU A 244 -10.04 0.97 7.11
N ILE A 245 -8.90 1.27 6.48
CA ILE A 245 -7.87 2.15 7.03
C ILE A 245 -8.16 3.62 6.71
N LEU A 246 -8.58 3.92 5.48
CA LEU A 246 -8.74 5.28 4.98
C LEU A 246 -10.20 5.71 4.97
N ASP A 247 -10.43 6.98 5.32
CA ASP A 247 -11.72 7.62 5.06
C ASP A 247 -11.85 7.90 3.55
N PRO A 248 -12.84 7.31 2.85
CA PRO A 248 -12.99 7.50 1.41
C PRO A 248 -13.23 8.97 1.00
N GLU A 249 -13.73 9.83 1.90
CA GLU A 249 -13.92 11.28 1.62
C GLU A 249 -12.60 12.05 1.50
N HIS A 250 -11.47 11.41 1.82
CA HIS A 250 -10.14 12.02 1.77
C HIS A 250 -9.17 11.28 0.85
N VAL A 251 -9.62 10.21 0.20
CA VAL A 251 -8.81 9.44 -0.74
C VAL A 251 -8.80 10.13 -2.09
N GLN A 252 -7.61 10.31 -2.64
CA GLN A 252 -7.41 10.83 -3.99
C GLN A 252 -6.38 9.94 -4.71
N ALA A 253 -6.42 9.90 -6.03
CA ALA A 253 -5.57 9.03 -6.83
C ALA A 253 -5.06 9.74 -8.09
N LEU A 254 -3.73 9.70 -8.28
CA LEU A 254 -3.09 10.08 -9.54
C LEU A 254 -2.58 8.80 -10.21
N ILE A 255 -3.16 8.45 -11.36
CA ILE A 255 -2.85 7.22 -12.08
C ILE A 255 -2.01 7.57 -13.31
N PRO A 256 -0.69 7.30 -13.27
CA PRO A 256 0.16 7.43 -14.46
C PRO A 256 -0.06 6.29 -15.44
N ARG A 257 0.20 6.54 -16.72
CA ARG A 257 0.27 5.48 -17.76
C ARG A 257 1.35 4.45 -17.44
N ARG A 258 2.48 4.93 -16.93
CA ARG A 258 3.63 4.16 -16.44
C ARG A 258 4.43 5.01 -15.46
N CYS A 259 5.11 4.37 -14.52
CA CYS A 259 6.21 4.98 -13.79
C CYS A 259 7.51 4.39 -14.27
N TRP A 260 8.55 5.19 -14.33
CA TRP A 260 9.90 4.72 -14.57
C TRP A 260 10.60 4.45 -13.24
N VAL A 261 11.25 3.29 -13.17
CA VAL A 261 11.96 2.81 -11.98
C VAL A 261 13.29 2.19 -12.37
N SER A 262 14.24 2.12 -11.44
CA SER A 262 15.54 1.48 -11.66
C SER A 262 16.00 0.75 -10.41
N LYS A 263 16.64 -0.42 -10.58
CA LYS A 263 17.47 -0.98 -9.51
C LYS A 263 18.79 -0.21 -9.44
N SER A 264 19.45 -0.25 -8.28
CA SER A 264 20.76 0.40 -8.09
C SER A 264 21.75 -0.03 -9.18
N GLY A 265 22.33 0.95 -9.89
CA GLY A 265 23.30 0.72 -10.98
C GLY A 265 22.72 0.20 -12.29
N GLN A 266 21.40 0.05 -12.42
CA GLN A 266 20.75 -0.46 -13.63
C GLN A 266 20.01 0.63 -14.41
N ARG A 267 19.68 0.34 -15.68
CA ARG A 267 18.88 1.23 -16.53
C ARG A 267 17.45 1.36 -16.00
N GLU A 268 16.82 2.49 -16.32
CA GLU A 268 15.42 2.69 -16.02
C GLU A 268 14.52 1.81 -16.90
N VAL A 269 13.50 1.22 -16.28
CA VAL A 269 12.49 0.40 -16.95
C VAL A 269 11.09 0.95 -16.66
N PRO A 270 10.15 0.82 -17.61
CA PRO A 270 8.78 1.27 -17.40
C PRO A 270 8.00 0.22 -16.59
N PHE A 271 7.31 0.67 -15.57
CA PHE A 271 6.42 -0.13 -14.73
C PHE A 271 4.98 0.37 -14.88
N LYS A 272 4.05 -0.55 -15.16
CA LYS A 272 2.61 -0.26 -15.34
C LYS A 272 1.82 -0.66 -14.08
N TYR A 273 0.56 -0.23 -14.01
CA TYR A 273 -0.36 -0.59 -12.91
C TYR A 273 0.09 -0.08 -11.54
N LEU A 274 0.61 1.14 -11.50
CA LEU A 274 0.90 1.86 -10.26
C LEU A 274 -0.07 3.04 -10.10
N VAL A 275 -0.21 3.49 -8.87
CA VAL A 275 -1.01 4.66 -8.49
C VAL A 275 -0.26 5.46 -7.43
N TRP A 276 -0.29 6.78 -7.54
CA TRP A 276 -0.02 7.65 -6.41
C TRP A 276 -1.28 7.72 -5.55
N LEU A 277 -1.31 6.92 -4.49
CA LEU A 277 -2.38 6.94 -3.50
C LEU A 277 -2.19 8.16 -2.61
N CYS A 278 -3.11 9.10 -2.72
CA CYS A 278 -3.12 10.34 -1.96
C CYS A 278 -4.19 10.26 -0.84
N TYR A 279 -3.86 10.78 0.33
CA TYR A 279 -4.79 10.86 1.46
C TYR A 279 -4.66 12.22 2.17
N LYS A 280 -5.78 12.93 2.29
CA LYS A 280 -5.85 14.29 2.90
C LYS A 280 -4.93 15.34 2.24
N MET A 281 -4.52 15.10 1.00
CA MET A 281 -3.67 16.02 0.23
C MET A 281 -4.43 17.25 -0.29
N ARG A 282 -5.77 17.17 -0.35
CA ARG A 282 -6.67 18.24 -0.82
C ARG A 282 -6.35 18.69 -2.25
N LEU A 283 -6.04 17.73 -3.11
CA LEU A 283 -5.85 17.99 -4.53
C LEU A 283 -7.17 18.49 -5.16
N PRO A 284 -7.12 19.21 -6.30
CA PRO A 284 -8.34 19.74 -6.95
C PRO A 284 -9.33 18.67 -7.44
N ARG A 285 -8.86 17.44 -7.66
CA ARG A 285 -9.66 16.30 -8.13
C ARG A 285 -9.32 15.05 -7.36
N ASP A 286 -10.33 14.21 -7.14
CA ASP A 286 -10.16 12.93 -6.44
C ASP A 286 -9.52 11.85 -7.32
N LEU A 287 -9.71 11.92 -8.64
CA LEU A 287 -9.12 11.01 -9.60
C LEU A 287 -8.55 11.78 -10.77
N VAL A 288 -7.29 11.52 -11.09
CA VAL A 288 -6.62 12.07 -12.28
C VAL A 288 -5.89 10.96 -13.00
N LEU A 289 -6.17 10.82 -14.29
CA LEU A 289 -5.35 10.04 -15.21
C LEU A 289 -4.25 10.96 -15.72
N MET A 290 -3.00 10.69 -15.35
CA MET A 290 -1.87 11.54 -15.74
C MET A 290 -1.51 11.25 -17.20
N PRO A 291 -1.04 12.26 -17.97
CA PRO A 291 -0.54 12.04 -19.32
C PRO A 291 0.70 11.13 -19.30
N ASP A 292 1.06 10.57 -20.46
CA ASP A 292 2.33 9.85 -20.58
C ASP A 292 3.48 10.87 -20.58
N THR A 293 4.53 10.55 -19.81
CA THR A 293 5.71 11.41 -19.58
C THR A 293 6.99 10.61 -19.76
#